data_AF-A0A3M1CKR7-F1
#
_entry.id   AF-A0A3M1CKR7-F1
#
_cell.length_a   1.000
_cell.length_b   1.000
_cell.length_c   1.000
_cell.angle_alpha   90.00
_cell.angle_beta   90.00
_cell.angle_gamma   90.00
#
_symmetry.space_group_name_H-M   'P 1'
#
loop_
_entity.id
_entity.type
_entity.pdbx_description
1 polymer ?
#
loop_
_entity_poly.entity_id
_entity_poly.type
_entity_poly.pdbx_seq_one_letter_code
_entity_poly.pdbx_strand_id
1 'polypeptide(L)'
;KKGAGLAYATGFITSFIMAYTLARVIAFGNVALGGGILYGFFFSFGLIVMVLLMNTMFRRDSMKLFWINAFYQVIGFMIMGAILGGWR
;
A
#
# COMPACT_ATOMS: atom_id res chain seq x y z
N LYS A 1 20.23 18.92 -8.83
CA LYS A 1 18.76 18.94 -9.04
C LYS A 1 18.40 18.13 -10.30
N LYS A 2 18.55 16.80 -10.26
CA LYS A 2 18.15 15.89 -11.35
C LYS A 2 17.76 14.57 -10.67
N GLY A 3 16.53 14.12 -10.83
CA GLY A 3 16.07 12.87 -10.18
C GLY A 3 14.57 12.73 -9.96
N ALA A 4 13.76 13.79 -10.15
CA ALA A 4 12.31 13.70 -9.94
C ALA A 4 11.65 12.72 -10.92
N GLY A 5 12.01 12.76 -12.21
CA GLY A 5 11.44 11.85 -13.22
C GLY A 5 11.73 10.37 -12.95
N LEU A 6 12.94 10.05 -12.48
CA LEU A 6 13.32 8.69 -12.07
C LEU A 6 12.53 8.24 -10.84
N ALA A 7 12.33 9.12 -9.85
CA ALA A 7 11.53 8.81 -8.66
C ALA A 7 10.05 8.57 -8.97
N TYR A 8 9.48 9.30 -9.94
CA TYR A 8 8.10 9.08 -10.37
C TYR A 8 7.95 7.78 -11.18
N ALA A 9 8.91 7.48 -12.08
CA ALA A 9 8.90 6.25 -12.86
C ALA A 9 9.07 5.01 -11.97
N THR A 10 9.99 5.04 -11.00
CA THR A 10 10.12 3.94 -10.04
C THR A 10 8.89 3.82 -9.15
N GLY A 11 8.31 4.94 -8.69
CA GLY A 11 7.07 4.94 -7.92
C GLY A 11 5.89 4.31 -8.67
N PHE A 12 5.77 4.56 -9.97
CA PHE A 12 4.73 3.94 -10.80
C PHE A 12 4.91 2.41 -10.91
N ILE A 13 6.15 1.95 -11.18
CA ILE A 13 6.47 0.52 -11.28
C ILE A 13 6.22 -0.17 -9.95
N THR A 14 6.67 0.42 -8.83
CA THR A 14 6.44 -0.13 -7.50
C THR A 14 4.95 -0.20 -7.18
N SER A 15 4.17 0.82 -7.54
CA SER A 15 2.71 0.81 -7.35
C SER A 15 2.04 -0.31 -8.17
N PHE A 16 2.51 -0.54 -9.40
CA PHE A 16 2.02 -1.62 -10.26
C PHE A 16 2.35 -3.01 -9.68
N ILE A 17 3.56 -3.20 -9.16
CA ILE A 17 3.97 -4.43 -8.49
C ILE A 17 3.09 -4.67 -7.25
N MET A 18 2.87 -3.63 -6.43
CA MET A 18 2.00 -3.74 -5.24
C MET A 18 0.57 -4.12 -5.60
N ALA A 19 -0.01 -3.51 -6.64
CA ALA A 19 -1.34 -3.85 -7.14
C ALA A 19 -1.39 -5.31 -7.62
N TYR A 20 -0.37 -5.77 -8.35
CA TYR A 20 -0.27 -7.16 -8.80
C TYR A 20 -0.17 -8.15 -7.62
N THR A 21 0.64 -7.85 -6.61
CA THR A 21 0.75 -8.68 -5.41
C THR A 21 -0.59 -8.78 -4.69
N LEU A 22 -1.31 -7.67 -4.57
CA LEU A 22 -2.64 -7.64 -3.94
C LEU A 22 -3.66 -8.48 -4.74
N ALA A 23 -3.66 -8.37 -6.07
CA ALA A 23 -4.51 -9.17 -6.94
C ALA A 23 -4.25 -10.69 -6.78
N ARG A 24 -2.97 -11.08 -6.65
CA ARG A 24 -2.59 -12.49 -6.42
C ARG A 24 -3.01 -12.98 -5.04
N VAL A 25 -2.93 -12.16 -3.99
CA VAL A 25 -3.40 -12.50 -2.64
C VAL A 25 -4.90 -12.72 -2.62
N ILE A 26 -5.67 -11.85 -3.29
CA ILE A 26 -7.13 -11.98 -3.39
C ILE A 26 -7.52 -13.23 -4.21
N ALA A 27 -6.80 -13.53 -5.29
CA ALA A 27 -7.01 -14.72 -6.11
C ALA A 27 -6.73 -16.03 -5.35
N PHE A 28 -5.71 -16.07 -4.49
CA PHE A 28 -5.42 -17.24 -3.65
C PHE A 28 -6.44 -17.45 -2.52
N GLY A 29 -7.07 -16.37 -2.03
CA GLY A 29 -8.02 -16.44 -0.91
C GLY A 29 -9.46 -16.79 -1.28
N ASN A 30 -9.79 -16.92 -2.58
CA ASN A 30 -11.16 -17.09 -3.09
C ASN A 30 -12.19 -16.13 -2.46
N VAL A 31 -11.77 -14.89 -2.25
CA VAL A 31 -12.53 -13.93 -1.45
C VAL A 31 -13.61 -13.26 -2.31
N ALA A 32 -14.82 -13.10 -1.76
CA ALA A 32 -15.94 -12.39 -2.39
C ALA A 32 -15.68 -10.87 -2.49
N LEU A 33 -16.46 -10.18 -3.34
CA LEU A 33 -16.40 -8.75 -3.67
C LEU A 33 -16.11 -7.81 -2.47
N GLY A 34 -16.70 -8.07 -1.30
CA GLY A 34 -16.50 -7.25 -0.09
C GLY A 34 -15.17 -7.46 0.64
N GLY A 35 -14.47 -8.56 0.37
CA GLY A 35 -13.21 -8.88 1.03
C GLY A 35 -11.99 -8.14 0.47
N GLY A 36 -12.03 -7.67 -0.78
CA GLY A 36 -10.89 -6.96 -1.38
C GLY A 36 -10.46 -5.71 -0.61
N ILE A 37 -11.44 -4.97 -0.07
CA ILE A 37 -11.21 -3.79 0.78
C ILE A 37 -10.58 -4.20 2.12
N LEU A 38 -11.12 -5.23 2.77
CA LEU A 38 -10.60 -5.72 4.04
C LEU A 38 -9.19 -6.28 3.89
N TYR A 39 -8.91 -7.04 2.84
CA TYR A 39 -7.57 -7.55 2.55
C TYR A 39 -6.58 -6.42 2.24
N GLY A 40 -6.99 -5.40 1.47
CA GLY A 40 -6.19 -4.19 1.25
C GLY A 40 -5.89 -3.43 2.56
N PHE A 41 -6.87 -3.34 3.45
CA PHE A 41 -6.71 -2.75 4.78
C PHE A 41 -5.77 -3.57 5.66
N PHE A 42 -5.98 -4.87 5.82
CA PHE A 42 -5.13 -5.72 6.66
C PHE A 42 -3.69 -5.81 6.13
N PHE A 43 -3.50 -5.83 4.81
CA PHE A 43 -2.17 -5.86 4.22
C PHE A 43 -1.40 -4.56 4.46
N SER A 44 -2.05 -3.42 4.22
CA SER A 44 -1.43 -2.11 4.44
C SER A 44 -1.27 -1.78 5.92
N PHE A 45 -2.30 -2.00 6.73
CA PHE A 45 -2.28 -1.72 8.16
C PHE A 45 -1.38 -2.70 8.94
N GLY A 46 -1.42 -3.99 8.62
CA GLY A 46 -0.62 -4.99 9.31
C GLY A 46 0.86 -4.96 8.92
N LEU A 47 1.14 -4.84 7.63
CA LEU A 47 2.51 -5.00 7.11
C LEU A 47 3.19 -3.65 6.90
N ILE A 48 2.52 -2.72 6.20
CA ILE A 48 3.16 -1.49 5.73
C ILE A 48 3.26 -0.44 6.84
N VAL A 49 2.18 -0.23 7.62
CA VAL A 49 2.19 0.71 8.76
C VAL A 49 3.25 0.29 9.79
N MET A 50 3.42 -1.01 10.04
CA MET A 50 4.43 -1.52 10.97
C MET A 50 5.86 -1.29 10.46
N VAL A 51 6.12 -1.53 9.17
CA VAL A 51 7.42 -1.25 8.55
C VAL A 51 7.73 0.26 8.56
N LEU A 52 6.72 1.10 8.33
CA LEU A 52 6.83 2.56 8.40
C LEU A 52 7.09 3.05 9.82
N LEU A 53 6.43 2.46 10.80
CA LEU A 53 6.60 2.78 12.22
C LEU A 53 8.02 2.44 12.66
N MET A 54 8.49 1.24 12.31
CA MET A 54 9.87 0.80 12.58
C MET A 54 10.88 1.75 11.94
N ASN A 55 10.70 2.12 10.67
CA ASN A 55 11.55 3.11 9.99
C ASN A 55 11.57 4.45 10.73
N THR A 56 10.41 4.98 11.15
CA THR A 56 10.36 6.27 11.86
C THR A 56 11.02 6.24 13.23
N MET A 57 10.93 5.11 13.94
CA MET A 57 11.63 4.89 15.21
C MET A 57 13.15 4.91 15.04
N PHE A 58 13.68 4.19 14.04
CA PHE A 58 15.12 4.14 13.78
C PHE A 58 15.68 5.41 13.15
N ARG A 59 14.88 6.10 12.34
CA ARG A 59 15.29 7.32 11.65
C ARG A 59 15.08 8.58 12.50
N ARG A 60 14.49 8.46 13.69
CA ARG A 60 14.05 9.57 14.57
C ARG A 60 13.25 10.64 13.80
N ASP A 61 12.49 10.18 12.82
CA ASP A 61 11.72 11.06 11.96
C ASP A 61 10.50 11.61 12.71
N SER A 62 9.96 12.74 12.26
CA SER A 62 8.81 13.34 12.96
C SER A 62 7.58 12.42 12.90
N MET A 63 6.94 12.18 14.05
CA MET A 63 5.70 11.37 14.12
C MET A 63 4.59 11.93 13.20
N LYS A 64 4.58 13.24 12.91
CA LYS A 64 3.64 13.82 11.93
C LYS A 64 3.85 13.26 10.52
N LEU A 65 5.10 13.08 10.09
CA LEU A 65 5.42 12.53 8.77
C LEU A 65 5.02 11.06 8.67
N PHE A 66 5.18 10.31 9.77
CA PHE A 66 4.69 8.93 9.86
C PHE A 66 3.19 8.85 9.59
N TRP A 67 2.38 9.64 10.30
CA TRP A 67 0.92 9.59 10.15
C TRP A 67 0.47 9.92 8.73
N ILE A 68 1.04 10.96 8.11
CA ILE A 68 0.69 11.35 6.74
C ILE A 68 1.02 10.22 5.75
N ASN A 69 2.22 9.65 5.86
CA ASN A 69 2.67 8.62 4.93
C ASN A 69 1.92 7.29 5.15
N ALA A 70 1.68 6.91 6.40
CA ALA A 70 0.92 5.73 6.76
C ALA A 70 -0.53 5.81 6.24
N PHE A 71 -1.23 6.93 6.47
CA PHE A 71 -2.59 7.12 5.96
C PHE A 71 -2.64 7.11 4.44
N TYR A 72 -1.69 7.80 3.77
CA TYR A 72 -1.62 7.80 2.31
C TYR A 72 -1.50 6.37 1.77
N GLN A 73 -0.62 5.55 2.36
CA GLN A 73 -0.42 4.19 1.89
C GLN A 73 -1.60 3.28 2.19
N VAL A 74 -2.21 3.40 3.38
CA VAL A 74 -3.42 2.63 3.76
C VAL A 74 -4.59 2.95 2.82
N ILE A 75 -4.85 4.23 2.55
CA ILE A 75 -5.92 4.65 1.64
C ILE A 75 -5.62 4.18 0.21
N GLY A 76 -4.36 4.30 -0.25
CA GLY A 76 -3.97 3.83 -1.58
C GLY A 76 -4.18 2.33 -1.77
N PHE A 77 -3.79 1.51 -0.80
CA PHE A 77 -4.03 0.07 -0.83
C PHE A 77 -5.49 -0.31 -0.69
N MET A 78 -6.27 0.45 0.08
CA MET A 78 -7.71 0.25 0.19
C MET A 78 -8.41 0.53 -1.15
N ILE A 79 -8.06 1.62 -1.84
CA ILE A 79 -8.59 1.95 -3.17
C ILE A 79 -8.16 0.89 -4.20
N MET A 80 -6.89 0.49 -4.21
CA MET A 80 -6.41 -0.58 -5.09
C MET A 80 -7.12 -1.91 -4.83
N GLY A 81 -7.32 -2.27 -3.55
CA GLY A 81 -8.08 -3.46 -3.15
C GLY A 81 -9.56 -3.39 -3.51
N ALA A 82 -10.17 -2.20 -3.44
CA ALA A 82 -11.56 -1.99 -3.86
C ALA A 82 -11.71 -2.16 -5.38
N ILE A 83 -10.80 -1.58 -6.18
CA ILE A 83 -10.83 -1.67 -7.64
C ILE A 83 -10.62 -3.12 -8.08
N LEU A 84 -9.59 -3.79 -7.56
CA LEU A 84 -9.29 -5.18 -7.90
C LEU A 84 -10.36 -6.15 -7.39
N GLY A 85 -10.95 -5.86 -6.23
CA GLY A 85 -12.06 -6.62 -5.67
C GLY A 85 -13.34 -6.50 -6.50
N GLY A 86 -13.62 -5.31 -7.06
CA GLY A 86 -14.79 -5.04 -7.92
C GLY A 86 -14.62 -5.39 -9.39
N TRP A 87 -13.40 -5.69 -9.85
CA TRP A 87 -13.11 -6.12 -11.23
C TRP A 87 -13.21 -7.64 -11.46
N ARG A 88 -13.58 -8.40 -10.42
CA ARG A 88 -13.82 -9.84 -10.48
C ARG A 88 -15.30 -10.11 -10.69
#